data_AF-A0A1L9P3P8-F1
#
_entry.id   AF-A0A1L9P3P8-F1
#
_cell.length_a   1.000
_cell.length_b   1.000
_cell.length_c   1.000
_cell.angle_alpha   90.00
_cell.angle_beta   90.00
_cell.angle_gamma   90.00
#
_symmetry.space_group_name_H-M   'P 1'
#
loop_
_entity.id
_entity.type
_entity.pdbx_description
1 polymer ?
#
loop_
_entity_poly.entity_id
_entity_poly.type
_entity_poly.pdbx_seq_one_letter_code
_entity_poly.pdbx_strand_id
1 'polypeptide(L)'
;MAYNNRMSQQFHGSQQHGRGRKKEDENDALMRLPDKEIAGCINDIGIPFTAADLIKPNPQQVQMVLEWFAELLMNTTRDTVEPAMRAAADDVCGDFPDIVPTDTRNLMGFFANVRRLMLECGVNDFTFTDLTKPTHDRLVKIFSYLINFVRFRESQTAVIDEHFNKTEKTKQRIDTLYGENQDMEQRLEDMRRSLRSNESEVKEKMRRNDELKARLRQLGISQEQVAETLERVKADKARQQTKLKEKMERAVKTRQEVDKLRPYVMESPASLQATLTELSDNLLREKAQIDAMEKRARALQTSSDTFTVVSNDVQACVKLLEDVSVELHKEDDEELRALRNKEAISERGNNVREVEQTEGLLQWPSSGWRSFGRCRKSSGKSEQRNSATWSEGGSGSSKLRKRWPT
;
A
#
# COMPACT_ATOMS: atom_id res chain seq x y z
N MET A 1 -39.49 82.85 82.52
CA MET A 1 -40.74 83.37 81.92
C MET A 1 -40.85 82.75 80.53
N ALA A 2 -42.00 82.30 80.03
CA ALA A 2 -43.36 82.44 80.55
C ALA A 2 -44.15 81.10 80.54
N TYR A 3 -45.19 81.07 81.35
CA TYR A 3 -46.25 80.04 81.39
C TYR A 3 -47.08 80.07 80.10
N ASN A 4 -47.69 78.94 79.73
CA ASN A 4 -49.15 78.95 79.53
C ASN A 4 -49.78 77.58 79.77
N ASN A 5 -51.05 77.57 80.18
CA ASN A 5 -51.73 76.43 80.80
C ASN A 5 -53.21 76.40 80.37
N ARG A 6 -53.85 75.21 80.45
CA ARG A 6 -55.28 74.93 80.18
C ARG A 6 -55.70 74.99 78.69
N MET A 7 -56.76 74.31 78.23
CA MET A 7 -57.92 73.73 78.94
C MET A 7 -58.26 72.28 78.55
N SER A 8 -58.91 71.60 79.50
CA SER A 8 -59.78 70.44 79.24
C SER A 8 -61.08 70.87 78.55
N GLN A 9 -61.57 70.08 77.60
CA GLN A 9 -63.00 70.00 77.32
C GLN A 9 -63.45 68.53 77.27
N GLN A 10 -64.52 68.25 78.01
CA GLN A 10 -65.27 67.02 77.91
C GLN A 10 -65.98 66.98 76.54
N PHE A 11 -66.03 65.83 75.88
CA PHE A 11 -66.93 65.63 74.75
C PHE A 11 -67.89 64.47 75.01
N HIS A 12 -69.15 64.65 74.61
CA HIS A 12 -70.23 63.72 74.88
C HIS A 12 -70.09 62.39 74.13
N GLY A 13 -70.66 61.33 74.71
CA GLY A 13 -70.83 60.04 74.06
C GLY A 13 -72.04 59.99 73.10
N SER A 14 -72.16 58.82 72.46
CA SER A 14 -73.26 58.33 71.60
C SER A 14 -73.64 59.15 70.36
N GLN A 15 -73.08 58.76 69.21
CA GLN A 15 -73.84 58.13 68.10
C GLN A 15 -72.91 57.78 66.91
N GLN A 16 -72.45 56.52 66.82
CA GLN A 16 -71.77 56.02 65.61
C GLN A 16 -71.96 54.51 65.36
N HIS A 17 -73.20 54.01 65.42
CA HIS A 17 -73.54 52.60 65.13
C HIS A 17 -74.38 52.37 63.86
N GLY A 18 -74.75 53.42 63.12
CA GLY A 18 -75.72 53.31 62.01
C GLY A 18 -75.17 52.94 60.63
N ARG A 19 -73.84 52.89 60.42
CA ARG A 19 -73.25 52.86 59.06
C ARG A 19 -72.78 51.48 58.56
N GLY A 20 -72.50 50.53 59.46
CA GLY A 20 -72.16 49.15 59.10
C GLY A 20 -73.40 48.35 58.67
N ARG A 21 -74.42 48.36 59.53
CA ARG A 21 -75.69 47.64 59.37
C ARG A 21 -76.34 47.86 58.00
N LYS A 22 -76.39 49.12 57.54
CA LYS A 22 -76.97 49.48 56.24
C LYS A 22 -76.27 48.83 55.03
N LYS A 23 -74.98 48.48 55.14
CA LYS A 23 -74.22 47.79 54.07
C LYS A 23 -74.41 46.27 54.13
N GLU A 24 -74.62 45.72 55.33
CA GLU A 24 -75.01 44.31 55.52
C GLU A 24 -76.42 44.09 54.96
N ASP A 25 -77.37 45.00 55.26
CA ASP A 25 -78.75 44.97 54.76
C ASP A 25 -78.81 45.02 53.21
N GLU A 26 -77.95 45.81 52.55
CA GLU A 26 -77.87 45.89 51.07
C GLU A 26 -77.29 44.61 50.43
N ASN A 27 -76.33 43.95 51.09
CA ASN A 27 -75.75 42.70 50.60
C ASN A 27 -76.70 41.50 50.84
N ASP A 28 -77.35 41.46 52.00
CA ASP A 28 -78.41 40.50 52.32
C ASP A 28 -79.58 40.59 51.31
N ALA A 29 -79.93 41.80 50.86
CA ALA A 29 -80.98 42.00 49.86
C ALA A 29 -80.61 41.47 48.47
N LEU A 30 -79.32 41.52 48.08
CA LEU A 30 -78.82 40.96 46.82
C LEU A 30 -78.76 39.42 46.85
N MET A 31 -78.45 38.85 48.02
CA MET A 31 -78.24 37.42 48.17
C MET A 31 -79.52 36.61 48.41
N ARG A 32 -80.63 37.24 48.83
CA ARG A 32 -81.90 36.56 49.10
C ARG A 32 -82.58 36.05 47.81
N LEU A 33 -82.81 34.74 47.76
CA LEU A 33 -83.59 34.06 46.72
C LEU A 33 -85.08 34.04 47.08
N PRO A 34 -85.99 33.97 46.10
CA PRO A 34 -87.42 33.83 46.38
C PRO A 34 -87.74 32.42 46.91
N ASP A 35 -88.71 32.32 47.83
CA ASP A 35 -89.13 31.08 48.50
C ASP A 35 -89.36 29.89 47.56
N LYS A 36 -89.84 30.15 46.33
CA LYS A 36 -90.06 29.12 45.30
C LYS A 36 -88.77 28.55 44.72
N GLU A 37 -87.73 29.35 44.55
CA GLU A 37 -86.41 28.88 44.10
C GLU A 37 -85.71 28.12 45.22
N ILE A 38 -85.79 28.60 46.46
CA ILE A 38 -85.25 27.89 47.64
C ILE A 38 -85.91 26.51 47.75
N ALA A 39 -87.24 26.45 47.68
CA ALA A 39 -87.97 25.18 47.70
C ALA A 39 -87.65 24.30 46.48
N GLY A 40 -87.49 24.88 45.28
CA GLY A 40 -87.05 24.18 44.07
C GLY A 40 -85.72 23.47 44.30
N CYS A 41 -84.67 24.22 44.65
CA CYS A 41 -83.34 23.66 44.88
C CYS A 41 -83.31 22.60 45.99
N ILE A 42 -84.12 22.71 47.05
CA ILE A 42 -84.20 21.69 48.10
C ILE A 42 -84.94 20.42 47.62
N ASN A 43 -85.92 20.53 46.72
CA ASN A 43 -86.53 19.36 46.07
C ASN A 43 -85.58 18.69 45.06
N ASP A 44 -84.78 19.46 44.33
CA ASP A 44 -83.78 18.93 43.37
C ASP A 44 -82.71 18.08 44.09
N ILE A 45 -82.44 18.41 45.36
CA ILE A 45 -81.60 17.66 46.31
C ILE A 45 -82.24 16.32 46.77
N GLY A 46 -83.53 16.11 46.49
CA GLY A 46 -84.27 14.90 46.84
C GLY A 46 -85.03 14.96 48.18
N ILE A 47 -85.03 16.12 48.86
CA ILE A 47 -85.80 16.32 50.09
C ILE A 47 -87.14 16.99 49.72
N PRO A 48 -88.30 16.35 49.96
CA PRO A 48 -89.59 16.97 49.68
C PRO A 48 -89.77 18.21 50.56
N PHE A 49 -89.78 19.38 49.93
CA PHE A 49 -89.80 20.67 50.63
C PHE A 49 -90.60 21.70 49.83
N THR A 50 -91.68 22.22 50.39
CA THR A 50 -92.56 23.18 49.72
C THR A 50 -92.32 24.61 50.21
N ALA A 51 -92.75 25.60 49.44
CA ALA A 51 -92.73 26.99 49.91
C ALA A 51 -93.62 27.22 51.15
N ALA A 52 -94.61 26.34 51.41
CA ALA A 52 -95.40 26.39 52.64
C ALA A 52 -94.59 25.92 53.86
N ASP A 53 -93.69 24.94 53.68
CA ASP A 53 -92.79 24.46 54.73
C ASP A 53 -91.73 25.53 55.08
N LEU A 54 -91.34 26.39 54.14
CA LEU A 54 -90.47 27.53 54.44
C LEU A 54 -91.18 28.57 55.33
N ILE A 55 -92.47 28.81 55.10
CA ILE A 55 -93.31 29.76 55.87
C ILE A 55 -93.62 29.21 57.27
N LYS A 56 -93.81 27.89 57.41
CA LYS A 56 -94.03 27.19 58.69
C LYS A 56 -92.98 26.08 58.89
N PRO A 57 -91.74 26.44 59.24
CA PRO A 57 -90.63 25.49 59.22
C PRO A 57 -90.72 24.42 60.30
N ASN A 58 -90.65 23.17 59.85
CA ASN A 58 -90.52 21.99 60.67
C ASN A 58 -89.03 21.81 61.07
N PRO A 59 -88.66 21.90 62.37
CA PRO A 59 -87.26 21.83 62.80
C PRO A 59 -86.53 20.57 62.32
N GLN A 60 -87.21 19.42 62.29
CA GLN A 60 -86.67 18.13 61.87
C GLN A 60 -86.33 18.13 60.37
N GLN A 61 -87.21 18.71 59.53
CA GLN A 61 -87.00 18.82 58.09
C GLN A 61 -85.85 19.78 57.76
N VAL A 62 -85.76 20.90 58.50
CA VAL A 62 -84.66 21.88 58.40
C VAL A 62 -83.33 21.25 58.79
N GLN A 63 -83.29 20.46 59.86
CA GLN A 63 -82.09 19.73 60.27
C GLN A 63 -81.63 18.74 59.20
N MET A 64 -82.55 17.96 58.62
CA MET A 64 -82.25 17.02 57.54
C MET A 64 -81.68 17.70 56.28
N VAL A 65 -82.21 18.89 55.91
CA VAL A 65 -81.65 19.70 54.82
C VAL A 65 -80.23 20.19 55.14
N LEU A 66 -80.01 20.69 56.35
CA LEU A 66 -78.69 21.18 56.78
C LEU A 66 -77.66 20.05 56.95
N GLU A 67 -78.10 18.85 57.34
CA GLU A 67 -77.28 17.63 57.39
C GLU A 67 -76.80 17.24 56.00
N TRP A 68 -77.70 17.22 55.02
CA TRP A 68 -77.33 16.95 53.63
C TRP A 68 -76.33 17.97 53.06
N PHE A 69 -76.51 19.27 53.34
CA PHE A 69 -75.55 20.28 52.91
C PHE A 69 -74.18 20.16 53.62
N ALA A 70 -74.16 19.75 54.90
CA ALA A 70 -72.92 19.47 55.63
C ALA A 70 -72.20 18.22 55.08
N GLU A 71 -72.94 17.19 54.66
CA GLU A 71 -72.39 16.03 53.96
C GLU A 71 -71.82 16.43 52.58
N LEU A 72 -72.57 17.17 51.76
CA LEU A 72 -72.14 17.61 50.43
C LEU A 72 -70.89 18.51 50.47
N LEU A 73 -70.86 19.47 51.41
CA LEU A 73 -69.85 20.55 51.42
C LEU A 73 -68.64 20.24 52.30
N MET A 74 -68.80 19.41 53.34
CA MET A 74 -67.74 19.11 54.31
C MET A 74 -67.45 17.59 54.45
N ASN A 75 -68.12 16.72 53.69
CA ASN A 75 -68.05 15.25 53.84
C ASN A 75 -68.30 14.79 55.29
N THR A 76 -69.09 15.56 56.04
CA THR A 76 -69.31 15.38 57.48
C THR A 76 -70.61 14.60 57.70
N THR A 77 -70.49 13.29 57.87
CA THR A 77 -71.62 12.40 58.23
C THR A 77 -71.66 12.17 59.74
N ARG A 78 -72.80 11.66 60.24
CA ARG A 78 -72.95 11.21 61.64
C ARG A 78 -71.80 10.31 62.11
N ASP A 79 -71.34 9.40 61.25
CA ASP A 79 -70.24 8.45 61.55
C ASP A 79 -68.87 9.12 61.68
N THR A 80 -68.68 10.32 61.11
CA THR A 80 -67.46 11.12 61.31
C THR A 80 -67.54 11.99 62.57
N VAL A 81 -68.73 12.47 62.91
CA VAL A 81 -68.96 13.35 64.07
C VAL A 81 -68.98 12.57 65.38
N GLU A 82 -69.63 11.41 65.42
CA GLU A 82 -69.83 10.66 66.66
C GLU A 82 -68.51 10.18 67.32
N PRO A 83 -67.49 9.65 66.61
CA PRO A 83 -66.21 9.30 67.21
C PRO A 83 -65.45 10.50 67.77
N ALA A 84 -65.46 11.63 67.04
CA ALA A 84 -64.81 12.86 67.47
C ALA A 84 -65.50 13.47 68.70
N MET A 85 -66.84 13.48 68.73
CA MET A 85 -67.61 13.98 69.88
C MET A 85 -67.57 13.03 71.07
N ARG A 86 -67.42 11.72 70.87
CA ARG A 86 -67.16 10.75 71.94
C ARG A 86 -65.80 11.02 72.59
N ALA A 87 -64.72 11.08 71.79
CA ALA A 87 -63.38 11.36 72.31
C ALA A 87 -63.30 12.73 73.04
N ALA A 88 -63.97 13.76 72.53
CA ALA A 88 -64.05 15.06 73.19
C ALA A 88 -64.89 15.03 74.49
N ALA A 89 -65.92 14.19 74.58
CA ALA A 89 -66.68 13.99 75.81
C ALA A 89 -65.85 13.22 76.86
N ASP A 90 -65.10 12.20 76.44
CA ASP A 90 -64.23 11.42 77.33
C ASP A 90 -63.09 12.30 77.92
N ASP A 91 -62.51 13.22 77.13
CA ASP A 91 -61.49 14.19 77.59
C ASP A 91 -62.04 15.24 78.57
N VAL A 92 -63.28 15.71 78.37
CA VAL A 92 -63.90 16.78 79.19
C VAL A 92 -64.63 16.24 80.43
N CYS A 93 -65.23 15.05 80.34
CA CYS A 93 -66.05 14.45 81.41
C CYS A 93 -65.37 13.28 82.14
N GLY A 94 -64.22 12.79 81.65
CA GLY A 94 -63.38 11.80 82.33
C GLY A 94 -64.15 10.54 82.72
N ASP A 95 -64.16 10.24 84.02
CA ASP A 95 -64.79 9.03 84.60
C ASP A 95 -66.33 8.99 84.47
N PHE A 96 -66.97 10.05 83.97
CA PHE A 96 -68.44 10.15 83.85
C PHE A 96 -68.90 10.49 82.42
N PRO A 97 -68.67 9.60 81.42
CA PRO A 97 -69.01 9.84 80.01
C PRO A 97 -70.53 10.01 79.77
N ASP A 98 -71.38 9.50 80.67
CA ASP A 98 -72.84 9.57 80.57
C ASP A 98 -73.45 10.91 81.03
N ILE A 99 -72.65 11.88 81.52
CA ILE A 99 -73.16 13.21 81.91
C ILE A 99 -73.78 13.95 80.72
N VAL A 100 -73.24 13.76 79.51
CA VAL A 100 -73.77 14.33 78.27
C VAL A 100 -74.33 13.20 77.41
N PRO A 101 -75.66 13.09 77.24
CA PRO A 101 -76.26 12.05 76.41
C PRO A 101 -75.69 12.03 74.99
N THR A 102 -75.57 10.83 74.40
CA THR A 102 -74.99 10.62 73.06
C THR A 102 -75.67 11.50 71.99
N ASP A 103 -76.99 11.65 72.05
CA ASP A 103 -77.73 12.49 71.12
C ASP A 103 -77.41 13.99 71.30
N THR A 104 -77.22 14.44 72.54
CA THR A 104 -76.85 15.84 72.84
C THR A 104 -75.45 16.19 72.35
N ARG A 105 -74.45 15.32 72.57
CA ARG A 105 -73.10 15.55 72.03
C ARG A 105 -73.07 15.51 70.50
N ASN A 106 -73.80 14.59 69.87
CA ASN A 106 -73.87 14.48 68.42
C ASN A 106 -74.55 15.71 67.80
N LEU A 107 -75.65 16.19 68.39
CA LEU A 107 -76.33 17.42 67.97
C LEU A 107 -75.45 18.66 68.15
N MET A 108 -74.64 18.73 69.20
CA MET A 108 -73.71 19.85 69.41
C MET A 108 -72.51 19.81 68.46
N GLY A 109 -72.00 18.62 68.13
CA GLY A 109 -70.99 18.43 67.07
C GLY A 109 -71.52 18.83 65.70
N PHE A 110 -72.75 18.42 65.37
CA PHE A 110 -73.47 18.86 64.16
C PHE A 110 -73.62 20.39 64.14
N PHE A 111 -74.12 21.01 65.21
CA PHE A 111 -74.23 22.47 65.30
C PHE A 111 -72.89 23.19 65.13
N ALA A 112 -71.80 22.65 65.71
CA ALA A 112 -70.46 23.23 65.55
C ALA A 112 -69.98 23.18 64.08
N ASN A 113 -70.23 22.08 63.38
CA ASN A 113 -69.86 21.91 61.97
C ASN A 113 -70.73 22.77 61.04
N VAL A 114 -72.06 22.79 61.23
CA VAL A 114 -72.94 23.69 60.48
C VAL A 114 -72.59 25.15 60.76
N ARG A 115 -72.25 25.53 61.98
CA ARG A 115 -71.81 26.90 62.29
C ARG A 115 -70.52 27.29 61.55
N ARG A 116 -69.56 26.36 61.41
CA ARG A 116 -68.36 26.57 60.58
C ARG A 116 -68.73 26.73 59.11
N LEU A 117 -69.59 25.87 58.59
CA LEU A 117 -70.11 25.97 57.22
C LEU A 117 -70.79 27.32 56.95
N MET A 118 -71.62 27.79 57.89
CA MET A 118 -72.33 29.05 57.78
C MET A 118 -71.37 30.25 57.79
N LEU A 119 -70.28 30.20 58.55
CA LEU A 119 -69.22 31.22 58.51
C LEU A 119 -68.55 31.28 57.12
N GLU A 120 -68.20 30.14 56.53
CA GLU A 120 -67.64 30.08 55.16
C GLU A 120 -68.65 30.54 54.09
N CYS A 121 -69.95 30.30 54.32
CA CYS A 121 -71.02 30.82 53.47
C CYS A 121 -71.32 32.32 53.69
N GLY A 122 -70.71 32.98 54.69
CA GLY A 122 -70.90 34.41 55.00
C GLY A 122 -71.99 34.75 56.03
N VAL A 123 -72.61 33.75 56.66
CA VAL A 123 -73.63 33.91 57.70
C VAL A 123 -72.97 33.83 59.10
N ASN A 124 -72.54 34.98 59.60
CA ASN A 124 -71.78 35.10 60.85
C ASN A 124 -72.63 34.93 62.13
N ASP A 125 -73.95 35.06 62.02
CA ASP A 125 -74.90 35.12 63.13
C ASP A 125 -75.70 33.82 63.36
N PHE A 126 -75.24 32.68 62.83
CA PHE A 126 -75.91 31.39 63.00
C PHE A 126 -75.96 30.93 64.47
N THR A 127 -77.14 30.53 64.93
CA THR A 127 -77.47 30.26 66.33
C THR A 127 -78.26 28.97 66.51
N PHE A 128 -78.23 28.38 67.71
CA PHE A 128 -78.94 27.12 68.00
C PHE A 128 -80.48 27.24 67.89
N THR A 129 -81.03 28.47 67.96
CA THR A 129 -82.43 28.74 67.66
C THR A 129 -82.80 28.47 66.20
N ASP A 130 -81.86 28.57 65.26
CA ASP A 130 -82.13 28.32 63.84
C ASP A 130 -82.33 26.82 63.55
N LEU A 131 -81.77 25.94 64.39
CA LEU A 131 -82.01 24.48 64.35
C LEU A 131 -83.25 24.04 65.13
N THR A 132 -83.61 24.74 66.22
CA THR A 132 -84.63 24.27 67.18
C THR A 132 -85.96 24.99 67.07
N LYS A 133 -85.95 26.28 66.67
CA LYS A 133 -87.11 27.14 66.44
C LYS A 133 -86.85 28.03 65.22
N PRO A 134 -86.65 27.43 64.02
CA PRO A 134 -86.43 28.19 62.79
C PRO A 134 -87.53 29.22 62.55
N THR A 135 -87.14 30.34 61.95
CA THR A 135 -88.06 31.40 61.50
C THR A 135 -87.92 31.58 60.00
N HIS A 136 -89.03 31.86 59.31
CA HIS A 136 -89.06 32.03 57.85
C HIS A 136 -87.96 32.97 57.35
N ASP A 137 -87.87 34.19 57.89
CA ASP A 137 -86.91 35.20 57.44
C ASP A 137 -85.43 34.74 57.59
N ARG A 138 -85.10 34.06 58.69
CA ARG A 138 -83.73 33.55 58.90
C ARG A 138 -83.43 32.33 58.03
N LEU A 139 -84.39 31.44 57.80
CA LEU A 139 -84.20 30.32 56.87
C LEU A 139 -84.07 30.78 55.43
N VAL A 140 -84.85 31.77 54.99
CA VAL A 140 -84.70 32.39 53.68
C VAL A 140 -83.28 32.92 53.52
N LYS A 141 -82.76 33.66 54.52
CA LYS A 141 -81.35 34.11 54.50
C LYS A 141 -80.38 32.92 54.44
N ILE A 142 -80.44 32.00 55.42
CA ILE A 142 -79.52 30.86 55.56
C ILE A 142 -79.46 30.02 54.28
N PHE A 143 -80.62 29.57 53.76
CA PHE A 143 -80.66 28.74 52.56
C PHE A 143 -80.27 29.51 51.29
N SER A 144 -80.59 30.81 51.17
CA SER A 144 -80.14 31.59 50.00
C SER A 144 -78.62 31.70 49.94
N TYR A 145 -77.96 32.02 51.06
CA TYR A 145 -76.50 32.08 51.14
C TYR A 145 -75.87 30.71 50.86
N LEU A 146 -76.44 29.63 51.40
CA LEU A 146 -75.97 28.25 51.19
C LEU A 146 -76.12 27.77 49.74
N ILE A 147 -77.28 28.04 49.10
CA ILE A 147 -77.52 27.72 47.68
C ILE A 147 -76.58 28.53 46.78
N ASN A 148 -76.37 29.82 47.07
CA ASN A 148 -75.43 30.65 46.31
C ASN A 148 -73.97 30.18 46.46
N PHE A 149 -73.58 29.70 47.65
CA PHE A 149 -72.27 29.08 47.88
C PHE A 149 -72.10 27.78 47.08
N VAL A 150 -73.11 26.91 47.03
CA VAL A 150 -73.10 25.69 46.20
C VAL A 150 -73.00 26.03 44.71
N ARG A 151 -73.83 26.95 44.21
CA ARG A 151 -73.76 27.44 42.80
C ARG A 151 -72.38 28.01 42.47
N PHE A 152 -71.77 28.75 43.40
CA PHE A 152 -70.39 29.25 43.21
C PHE A 152 -69.38 28.10 43.15
N ARG A 153 -69.43 27.13 44.09
CA ARG A 153 -68.57 25.94 44.07
C ARG A 153 -68.68 25.20 42.73
N GLU A 154 -69.90 24.94 42.25
CA GLU A 154 -70.16 24.27 40.98
C GLU A 154 -69.54 24.99 39.78
N SER A 155 -69.64 26.33 39.74
CA SER A 155 -69.01 27.14 38.69
C SER A 155 -67.47 27.05 38.69
N GLN A 156 -66.86 26.82 39.85
CA GLN A 156 -65.41 26.70 40.03
C GLN A 156 -64.88 25.26 39.82
N THR A 157 -65.74 24.23 39.87
CA THR A 157 -65.35 22.82 39.71
C THR A 157 -64.54 22.59 38.43
N ALA A 158 -64.95 23.15 37.29
CA ALA A 158 -64.24 22.97 36.01
C ALA A 158 -62.78 23.46 36.03
N VAL A 159 -62.50 24.54 36.77
CA VAL A 159 -61.15 25.09 36.94
C VAL A 159 -60.33 24.20 37.88
N ILE A 160 -60.95 23.74 38.97
CA ILE A 160 -60.32 22.81 39.93
C ILE A 160 -59.95 21.50 39.24
N ASP A 161 -60.87 20.93 38.45
CA ASP A 161 -60.65 19.72 37.66
C ASP A 161 -59.52 19.89 36.65
N GLU A 162 -59.40 21.04 35.99
CA GLU A 162 -58.28 21.31 35.07
C GLU A 162 -56.93 21.27 35.81
N HIS A 163 -56.84 21.91 36.97
CA HIS A 163 -55.62 21.91 37.79
C HIS A 163 -55.32 20.53 38.40
N PHE A 164 -56.34 19.81 38.85
CA PHE A 164 -56.22 18.44 39.35
C PHE A 164 -55.71 17.49 38.25
N ASN A 165 -56.32 17.52 37.07
CA ASN A 165 -55.89 16.73 35.91
C ASN A 165 -54.48 17.07 35.44
N LYS A 166 -54.05 18.34 35.50
CA LYS A 166 -52.65 18.73 35.23
C LYS A 166 -51.69 18.13 36.27
N THR A 167 -52.09 18.12 37.54
CA THR A 167 -51.28 17.58 38.64
C THR A 167 -51.12 16.07 38.52
N GLU A 168 -52.21 15.33 38.31
CA GLU A 168 -52.18 13.87 38.10
C GLU A 168 -51.40 13.47 36.85
N LYS A 169 -51.55 14.18 35.72
CA LYS A 169 -50.71 13.96 34.53
C LYS A 169 -49.22 14.19 34.79
N THR A 170 -48.88 15.20 35.59
CA THR A 170 -47.49 15.51 35.96
C THR A 170 -46.90 14.42 36.86
N LYS A 171 -47.67 13.97 37.86
CA LYS A 171 -47.32 12.86 38.75
C LYS A 171 -47.12 11.55 37.98
N GLN A 172 -48.06 11.17 37.11
CA GLN A 172 -47.92 10.00 36.23
C GLN A 172 -46.67 10.12 35.34
N ARG A 173 -46.33 11.32 34.85
CA ARG A 173 -45.09 11.51 34.08
C ARG A 173 -43.83 11.34 34.94
N ILE A 174 -43.84 11.81 36.19
CA ILE A 174 -42.75 11.58 37.15
C ILE A 174 -42.60 10.08 37.42
N ASP A 175 -43.69 9.37 37.71
CA ASP A 175 -43.68 7.93 38.01
C ASP A 175 -43.13 7.11 36.83
N THR A 176 -43.54 7.43 35.59
CA THR A 176 -42.98 6.78 34.38
C THR A 176 -41.48 7.05 34.20
N LEU A 177 -41.04 8.30 34.36
CA LEU A 177 -39.61 8.65 34.25
C LEU A 177 -38.75 8.02 35.35
N TYR A 178 -39.30 7.88 36.56
CA TYR A 178 -38.62 7.22 37.66
C TYR A 178 -38.43 5.72 37.39
N GLY A 179 -39.47 5.04 36.89
CA GLY A 179 -39.39 3.65 36.43
C GLY A 179 -38.40 3.46 35.27
N GLU A 180 -38.48 4.31 34.23
CA GLU A 180 -37.53 4.30 33.10
C GLU A 180 -36.08 4.48 33.55
N ASN A 181 -35.81 5.37 34.51
CA ASN A 181 -34.47 5.59 35.05
C ASN A 181 -33.97 4.38 35.87
N GLN A 182 -34.82 3.80 36.71
CA GLN A 182 -34.48 2.59 37.49
C GLN A 182 -34.14 1.40 36.57
N ASP A 183 -34.92 1.20 35.51
CA ASP A 183 -34.65 0.20 34.46
C ASP A 183 -33.29 0.44 33.77
N MET A 184 -32.96 1.69 33.46
CA MET A 184 -31.68 2.03 32.82
C MET A 184 -30.48 1.89 33.78
N GLU A 185 -30.63 2.23 35.06
CA GLU A 185 -29.62 1.99 36.09
C GLU A 185 -29.34 0.50 36.26
N GLN A 186 -30.38 -0.35 36.27
CA GLN A 186 -30.22 -1.80 36.33
C GLN A 186 -29.48 -2.35 35.10
N ARG A 187 -29.86 -1.92 33.89
CA ARG A 187 -29.18 -2.30 32.64
C ARG A 187 -27.71 -1.88 32.63
N LEU A 188 -27.38 -0.69 33.16
CA LEU A 188 -26.01 -0.23 33.29
C LEU A 188 -25.19 -1.08 34.26
N GLU A 189 -25.77 -1.49 35.40
CA GLU A 189 -25.06 -2.34 36.35
C GLU A 189 -24.85 -3.77 35.81
N ASP A 190 -25.83 -4.34 35.11
CA ASP A 190 -25.67 -5.63 34.44
C ASP A 190 -24.64 -5.57 33.30
N MET A 191 -24.59 -4.47 32.54
CA MET A 191 -23.52 -4.24 31.55
C MET A 191 -22.15 -4.13 32.23
N ARG A 192 -22.03 -3.42 33.37
CA ARG A 192 -20.79 -3.35 34.15
C ARG A 192 -20.36 -4.70 34.74
N ARG A 193 -21.31 -5.55 35.14
CA ARG A 193 -21.03 -6.93 35.58
C ARG A 193 -20.52 -7.79 34.42
N SER A 194 -21.18 -7.72 33.26
CA SER A 194 -20.74 -8.40 32.04
C SER A 194 -19.34 -7.96 31.62
N LEU A 195 -19.07 -6.64 31.60
CA LEU A 195 -17.73 -6.10 31.29
C LEU A 195 -16.66 -6.61 32.26
N ARG A 196 -16.91 -6.59 33.58
CA ARG A 196 -15.96 -7.11 34.60
C ARG A 196 -15.69 -8.61 34.43
N SER A 197 -16.72 -9.41 34.11
CA SER A 197 -16.56 -10.83 33.81
C SER A 197 -15.70 -11.04 32.56
N ASN A 198 -16.08 -10.38 31.45
CA ASN A 198 -15.40 -10.47 30.16
C ASN A 198 -13.95 -9.97 30.21
N GLU A 199 -13.65 -8.92 30.97
CA GLU A 199 -12.30 -8.39 31.15
C GLU A 199 -11.36 -9.45 31.75
N SER A 200 -11.85 -10.25 32.72
CA SER A 200 -11.06 -11.34 33.31
C SER A 200 -10.72 -12.43 32.29
N GLU A 201 -11.69 -12.85 31.48
CA GLU A 201 -11.47 -13.82 30.39
C GLU A 201 -10.55 -13.27 29.30
N VAL A 202 -10.75 -12.01 28.89
CA VAL A 202 -9.94 -11.36 27.85
C VAL A 202 -8.50 -11.22 28.33
N LYS A 203 -8.27 -10.86 29.59
CA LYS A 203 -6.95 -10.81 30.21
C LYS A 203 -6.27 -12.19 30.25
N GLU A 204 -7.01 -13.25 30.58
CA GLU A 204 -6.45 -14.61 30.54
C GLU A 204 -6.14 -15.05 29.09
N LYS A 205 -7.06 -14.82 28.16
CA LYS A 205 -6.88 -15.13 26.73
C LYS A 205 -5.67 -14.37 26.13
N MET A 206 -5.47 -13.10 26.50
CA MET A 206 -4.27 -12.33 26.12
C MET A 206 -3.00 -12.94 26.74
N ARG A 207 -2.99 -13.26 28.03
CA ARG A 207 -1.83 -13.89 28.69
C ARG A 207 -1.42 -15.20 28.01
N ARG A 208 -2.39 -16.08 27.73
CA ARG A 208 -2.19 -17.33 26.97
C ARG A 208 -1.69 -17.07 25.55
N ASN A 209 -2.19 -16.02 24.88
CA ASN A 209 -1.75 -15.64 23.53
C ASN A 209 -0.28 -15.17 23.52
N ASP A 210 0.13 -14.39 24.51
CA ASP A 210 1.51 -13.90 24.63
C ASP A 210 2.49 -15.00 25.06
N GLU A 211 2.08 -15.91 25.96
CA GLU A 211 2.81 -17.15 26.25
C GLU A 211 3.03 -17.99 24.97
N LEU A 212 1.99 -18.16 24.14
CA LEU A 212 2.10 -18.87 22.87
C LEU A 212 3.00 -18.15 21.86
N LYS A 213 2.91 -16.82 21.72
CA LYS A 213 3.83 -16.03 20.88
C LYS A 213 5.28 -16.12 21.35
N ALA A 214 5.52 -16.20 22.65
CA ALA A 214 6.87 -16.38 23.21
C ALA A 214 7.41 -17.78 22.87
N ARG A 215 6.62 -18.83 23.06
CA ARG A 215 6.97 -20.20 22.66
C ARG A 215 7.20 -20.33 21.16
N LEU A 216 6.36 -19.70 20.33
CA LEU A 216 6.51 -19.73 18.87
C LEU A 216 7.81 -19.04 18.44
N ARG A 217 8.19 -17.90 19.06
CA ARG A 217 9.49 -17.25 18.85
C ARG A 217 10.67 -18.14 19.29
N GLN A 218 10.60 -18.79 20.45
CA GLN A 218 11.63 -19.74 20.90
C GLN A 218 11.77 -20.94 19.95
N LEU A 219 10.64 -21.50 19.51
CA LEU A 219 10.62 -22.60 18.53
C LEU A 219 11.22 -22.18 17.20
N GLY A 220 10.92 -20.96 16.71
CA GLY A 220 11.55 -20.39 15.51
C GLY A 220 13.07 -20.31 15.62
N ILE A 221 13.61 -19.80 16.74
CA ILE A 221 15.05 -19.74 16.99
C ILE A 221 15.66 -21.15 17.04
N SER A 222 15.01 -22.10 17.72
CA SER A 222 15.50 -23.49 17.76
C SER A 222 15.43 -24.18 16.39
N GLN A 223 14.42 -23.87 15.58
CA GLN A 223 14.29 -24.39 14.21
C GLN A 223 15.40 -23.83 13.31
N GLU A 224 15.74 -22.55 13.45
CA GLU A 224 16.84 -21.91 12.73
C GLU A 224 18.20 -22.53 13.11
N GLN A 225 18.46 -22.75 14.41
CA GLN A 225 19.65 -23.47 14.88
C GLN A 225 19.72 -24.93 14.38
N VAL A 226 18.59 -25.64 14.35
CA VAL A 226 18.51 -26.99 13.79
C VAL A 226 18.72 -26.98 12.27
N ALA A 227 18.23 -25.96 11.56
CA ALA A 227 18.47 -25.80 10.13
C ALA A 227 19.95 -25.48 9.83
N GLU A 228 20.59 -24.58 10.58
CA GLU A 228 22.01 -24.26 10.45
C GLU A 228 22.89 -25.51 10.71
N THR A 229 22.62 -26.24 11.80
CA THR A 229 23.35 -27.47 12.10
C THR A 229 23.11 -28.57 11.06
N LEU A 230 21.91 -28.67 10.51
CA LEU A 230 21.59 -29.59 9.40
C LEU A 230 22.39 -29.23 8.13
N GLU A 231 22.44 -27.95 7.74
CA GLU A 231 23.23 -27.52 6.57
C GLU A 231 24.73 -27.70 6.79
N ARG A 232 25.25 -27.42 8.00
CA ARG A 232 26.64 -27.73 8.36
C ARG A 232 26.94 -29.23 8.21
N VAL A 233 26.07 -30.10 8.74
CA VAL A 233 26.23 -31.55 8.62
C VAL A 233 26.10 -32.04 7.18
N LYS A 234 25.22 -31.45 6.36
CA LYS A 234 25.14 -31.72 4.91
C LYS A 234 26.43 -31.32 4.19
N ALA A 235 26.98 -30.13 4.47
CA ALA A 235 28.22 -29.65 3.89
C ALA A 235 29.41 -30.52 4.28
N ASP A 236 29.53 -30.91 5.56
CA ASP A 236 30.55 -31.84 6.02
C ASP A 236 30.38 -33.23 5.39
N LYS A 237 29.15 -33.76 5.29
CA LYS A 237 28.86 -35.02 4.60
C LYS A 237 29.30 -34.96 3.14
N ALA A 238 28.96 -33.90 2.41
CA ALA A 238 29.37 -33.70 1.02
C ALA A 238 30.90 -33.64 0.89
N ARG A 239 31.57 -32.86 1.76
CA ARG A 239 33.04 -32.75 1.81
C ARG A 239 33.71 -34.11 2.08
N GLN A 240 33.17 -34.91 3.01
CA GLN A 240 33.70 -36.24 3.29
C GLN A 240 33.40 -37.22 2.16
N GLN A 241 32.26 -37.12 1.47
CA GLN A 241 31.97 -37.89 0.26
C GLN A 241 32.94 -37.56 -0.89
N THR A 242 33.29 -36.29 -1.12
CA THR A 242 34.31 -35.92 -2.11
C THR A 242 35.68 -36.48 -1.74
N LYS A 243 36.11 -36.33 -0.47
CA LYS A 243 37.36 -36.94 0.02
C LYS A 243 37.36 -38.47 -0.10
N LEU A 244 36.22 -39.14 0.11
CA LEU A 244 36.07 -40.58 -0.06
C LEU A 244 36.25 -40.96 -1.54
N LYS A 245 35.59 -40.25 -2.46
CA LYS A 245 35.73 -40.45 -3.91
C LYS A 245 37.18 -40.24 -4.36
N GLU A 246 37.81 -39.13 -3.98
CA GLU A 246 39.23 -38.87 -4.29
C GLU A 246 40.17 -39.96 -3.75
N LYS A 247 39.93 -40.46 -2.52
CA LYS A 247 40.73 -41.55 -1.94
C LYS A 247 40.48 -42.88 -2.68
N MET A 248 39.25 -43.14 -3.09
CA MET A 248 38.88 -44.33 -3.85
C MET A 248 39.48 -44.29 -5.27
N GLU A 249 39.41 -43.16 -5.96
CA GLU A 249 40.08 -42.92 -7.25
C GLU A 249 41.60 -43.05 -7.13
N ARG A 250 42.21 -42.47 -6.09
CA ARG A 250 43.65 -42.65 -5.81
C ARG A 250 44.00 -44.11 -5.56
N ALA A 251 43.23 -44.82 -4.73
CA ALA A 251 43.44 -46.24 -4.48
C ALA A 251 43.30 -47.09 -5.76
N VAL A 252 42.33 -46.77 -6.63
CA VAL A 252 42.18 -47.43 -7.94
C VAL A 252 43.36 -47.12 -8.87
N LYS A 253 43.82 -45.86 -8.96
CA LYS A 253 44.99 -45.48 -9.76
C LYS A 253 46.26 -46.18 -9.27
N THR A 254 46.56 -46.13 -7.98
CA THR A 254 47.72 -46.82 -7.40
C THR A 254 47.60 -48.34 -7.55
N ARG A 255 46.40 -48.92 -7.46
CA ARG A 255 46.19 -50.34 -7.76
C ARG A 255 46.44 -50.67 -9.22
N GLN A 256 45.99 -49.84 -10.16
CA GLN A 256 46.29 -49.99 -11.59
C GLN A 256 47.79 -49.84 -11.89
N GLU A 257 48.50 -48.94 -11.19
CA GLU A 257 49.96 -48.81 -11.27
C GLU A 257 50.67 -50.05 -10.72
N VAL A 258 50.22 -50.58 -9.57
CA VAL A 258 50.72 -51.86 -9.03
C VAL A 258 50.42 -53.02 -9.96
N ASP A 259 49.23 -53.09 -10.57
CA ASP A 259 48.86 -54.15 -11.52
C ASP A 259 49.66 -54.03 -12.84
N LYS A 260 50.01 -52.81 -13.29
CA LYS A 260 50.94 -52.55 -14.42
C LYS A 260 52.38 -52.94 -14.10
N LEU A 261 52.84 -52.69 -12.88
CA LEU A 261 54.21 -52.97 -12.43
C LEU A 261 54.40 -54.44 -12.03
N ARG A 262 53.33 -55.14 -11.62
CA ARG A 262 53.37 -56.57 -11.22
C ARG A 262 54.08 -57.48 -12.23
N PRO A 263 53.81 -57.46 -13.56
CA PRO A 263 54.53 -58.32 -14.51
C PRO A 263 56.04 -58.06 -14.50
N TYR A 264 56.48 -56.79 -14.48
CA TYR A 264 57.92 -56.43 -14.45
C TYR A 264 58.64 -56.84 -13.16
N VAL A 265 57.92 -57.03 -12.05
CA VAL A 265 58.47 -57.55 -10.79
C VAL A 265 58.41 -59.09 -10.74
N MET A 266 57.56 -59.72 -11.55
CA MET A 266 57.45 -61.18 -11.67
C MET A 266 58.45 -61.76 -12.67
N GLU A 267 58.94 -60.97 -13.62
CA GLU A 267 60.10 -61.32 -14.43
C GLU A 267 61.37 -61.29 -13.58
N SER A 268 62.13 -62.39 -13.60
CA SER A 268 63.36 -62.54 -12.82
C SER A 268 64.37 -61.44 -13.20
N PRO A 269 65.13 -60.86 -12.24
CA PRO A 269 66.21 -59.94 -12.56
C PRO A 269 67.20 -60.51 -13.59
N ALA A 270 67.41 -61.84 -13.59
CA ALA A 270 68.24 -62.51 -14.58
C ALA A 270 67.66 -62.50 -16.00
N SER A 271 66.33 -62.57 -16.17
CA SER A 271 65.71 -62.49 -17.50
C SER A 271 65.72 -61.06 -18.05
N LEU A 272 65.53 -60.05 -17.20
CA LEU A 272 65.68 -58.64 -17.57
C LEU A 272 67.14 -58.29 -17.93
N GLN A 273 68.11 -58.89 -17.24
CA GLN A 273 69.53 -58.70 -17.54
C GLN A 273 69.92 -59.40 -18.85
N ALA A 274 69.37 -60.58 -19.14
CA ALA A 274 69.57 -61.30 -20.40
C ALA A 274 68.99 -60.54 -21.61
N THR A 275 67.76 -60.02 -21.51
CA THR A 275 67.16 -59.21 -22.59
C THR A 275 67.88 -57.87 -22.78
N LEU A 276 68.42 -57.27 -21.72
CA LEU A 276 69.28 -56.08 -21.83
C LEU A 276 70.59 -56.37 -22.57
N THR A 277 71.24 -57.52 -22.30
CA THR A 277 72.43 -57.93 -23.08
C THR A 277 72.09 -58.24 -24.53
N GLU A 278 70.96 -58.89 -24.80
CA GLU A 278 70.50 -59.19 -26.17
C GLU A 278 70.16 -57.91 -26.95
N LEU A 279 69.52 -56.93 -26.32
CA LEU A 279 69.26 -55.62 -26.91
C LEU A 279 70.55 -54.81 -27.16
N SER A 280 71.53 -54.91 -26.26
CA SER A 280 72.87 -54.32 -26.47
C SER A 280 73.57 -54.95 -27.68
N ASP A 281 73.53 -56.27 -27.81
CA ASP A 281 74.14 -56.99 -28.93
C ASP A 281 73.39 -56.75 -30.26
N ASN A 282 72.07 -56.59 -30.22
CA ASN A 282 71.26 -56.16 -31.35
C ASN A 282 71.65 -54.74 -31.79
N LEU A 283 71.77 -53.79 -30.85
CA LEU A 283 72.15 -52.41 -31.14
C LEU A 283 73.57 -52.30 -31.73
N LEU A 284 74.52 -53.11 -31.23
CA LEU A 284 75.87 -53.21 -31.81
C LEU A 284 75.84 -53.78 -33.24
N ARG A 285 75.01 -54.80 -33.50
CA ARG A 285 74.82 -55.38 -34.85
C ARG A 285 74.16 -54.38 -35.81
N GLU A 286 73.11 -53.69 -35.41
CA GLU A 286 72.46 -52.66 -36.25
C GLU A 286 73.41 -51.49 -36.54
N LYS A 287 74.21 -51.05 -35.55
CA LYS A 287 75.21 -50.00 -35.76
C LYS A 287 76.26 -50.42 -36.79
N ALA A 288 76.77 -51.65 -36.71
CA ALA A 288 77.69 -52.19 -37.71
C ALA A 288 77.06 -52.31 -39.11
N GLN A 289 75.76 -52.63 -39.19
CA GLN A 289 75.00 -52.66 -40.43
C GLN A 289 74.79 -51.25 -41.02
N ILE A 290 74.53 -50.24 -40.19
CA ILE A 290 74.44 -48.83 -40.59
C ILE A 290 75.79 -48.35 -41.13
N ASP A 291 76.90 -48.60 -40.44
CA ASP A 291 78.25 -48.23 -40.89
C ASP A 291 78.59 -48.88 -42.26
N ALA A 292 78.13 -50.11 -42.51
CA ALA A 292 78.31 -50.80 -43.78
C ALA A 292 77.44 -50.19 -44.90
N MET A 293 76.18 -49.85 -44.61
CA MET A 293 75.27 -49.19 -45.55
C MET A 293 75.73 -47.76 -45.86
N GLU A 294 76.29 -47.03 -44.90
CA GLU A 294 76.82 -45.68 -45.09
C GLU A 294 78.07 -45.70 -46.00
N LYS A 295 78.99 -46.65 -45.80
CA LYS A 295 80.12 -46.87 -46.73
C LYS A 295 79.65 -47.13 -48.16
N ARG A 296 78.59 -47.94 -48.31
CA ARG A 296 77.98 -48.22 -49.63
C ARG A 296 77.31 -46.99 -50.24
N ALA A 297 76.62 -46.18 -49.42
CA ALA A 297 76.01 -44.92 -49.84
C ALA A 297 77.08 -43.91 -50.30
N ARG A 298 78.18 -43.74 -49.56
CA ARG A 298 79.30 -42.88 -49.97
C ARG A 298 79.93 -43.32 -51.29
N ALA A 299 80.13 -44.63 -51.49
CA ALA A 299 80.65 -45.16 -52.77
C ALA A 299 79.69 -44.90 -53.95
N LEU A 300 78.38 -45.06 -53.73
CA LEU A 300 77.37 -44.71 -54.73
C LEU A 300 77.31 -43.20 -55.01
N GLN A 301 77.50 -42.35 -53.99
CA GLN A 301 77.57 -40.90 -54.17
C GLN A 301 78.76 -40.52 -55.07
N THR A 302 79.96 -41.05 -54.82
CA THR A 302 81.12 -40.80 -55.69
C THR A 302 80.87 -41.25 -57.13
N SER A 303 80.17 -42.38 -57.33
CA SER A 303 79.74 -42.80 -58.67
C SER A 303 78.75 -41.81 -59.30
N SER A 304 77.75 -41.32 -58.54
CA SER A 304 76.80 -40.30 -58.99
C SER A 304 77.51 -38.99 -59.37
N ASP A 305 78.50 -38.57 -58.60
CA ASP A 305 79.29 -37.37 -58.88
C ASP A 305 80.05 -37.53 -60.21
N THR A 306 80.65 -38.71 -60.47
CA THR A 306 81.29 -38.99 -61.78
C THR A 306 80.30 -39.01 -62.95
N PHE A 307 79.10 -39.57 -62.78
CA PHE A 307 78.05 -39.48 -63.80
C PHE A 307 77.59 -38.04 -64.04
N THR A 308 77.59 -37.20 -63.01
CA THR A 308 77.22 -35.78 -63.13
C THR A 308 78.25 -35.00 -63.94
N VAL A 309 79.56 -35.26 -63.74
CA VAL A 309 80.63 -34.69 -64.58
C VAL A 309 80.47 -35.12 -66.04
N VAL A 310 80.33 -36.42 -66.30
CA VAL A 310 80.14 -36.94 -67.68
C VAL A 310 78.88 -36.39 -68.34
N SER A 311 77.79 -36.20 -67.59
CA SER A 311 76.57 -35.56 -68.09
C SER A 311 76.79 -34.09 -68.51
N ASN A 312 77.58 -33.34 -67.73
CA ASN A 312 77.95 -31.97 -68.07
C ASN A 312 78.86 -31.91 -69.31
N ASP A 313 79.81 -32.84 -69.44
CA ASP A 313 80.68 -32.95 -70.63
C ASP A 313 79.86 -33.30 -71.88
N VAL A 314 78.88 -34.19 -71.78
CA VAL A 314 77.94 -34.49 -72.88
C VAL A 314 77.10 -33.25 -73.24
N GLN A 315 76.60 -32.48 -72.26
CA GLN A 315 75.91 -31.22 -72.56
C GLN A 315 76.82 -30.18 -73.22
N ALA A 316 78.11 -30.12 -72.86
CA ALA A 316 79.08 -29.25 -73.51
C ALA A 316 79.34 -29.69 -74.96
N CYS A 317 79.45 -30.99 -75.23
CA CYS A 317 79.54 -31.54 -76.59
C CYS A 317 78.28 -31.26 -77.42
N VAL A 318 77.08 -31.33 -76.83
CA VAL A 318 75.83 -30.95 -77.52
C VAL A 318 75.85 -29.48 -77.92
N LYS A 319 76.26 -28.57 -77.02
CA LYS A 319 76.41 -27.14 -77.36
C LYS A 319 77.43 -26.89 -78.46
N LEU A 320 78.57 -27.59 -78.45
CA LEU A 320 79.57 -27.49 -79.53
C LEU A 320 79.00 -27.99 -80.87
N LEU A 321 78.13 -29.00 -80.87
CA LEU A 321 77.43 -29.43 -82.09
C LEU A 321 76.37 -28.41 -82.55
N GLU A 322 75.66 -27.77 -81.63
CA GLU A 322 74.74 -26.65 -81.94
C GLU A 322 75.52 -25.47 -82.55
N ASP A 323 76.63 -25.05 -81.93
CA ASP A 323 77.49 -23.98 -82.45
C ASP A 323 78.04 -24.32 -83.84
N VAL A 324 78.53 -25.55 -84.07
CA VAL A 324 78.97 -26.01 -85.40
C VAL A 324 77.83 -26.03 -86.41
N SER A 325 76.60 -26.40 -86.01
CA SER A 325 75.44 -26.33 -86.92
C SER A 325 75.07 -24.89 -87.30
N VAL A 326 75.30 -23.93 -86.41
CA VAL A 326 75.12 -22.50 -86.68
C VAL A 326 76.20 -21.97 -87.61
N GLU A 327 77.46 -22.39 -87.45
CA GLU A 327 78.52 -22.01 -88.40
C GLU A 327 78.32 -22.66 -89.78
N LEU A 328 77.90 -23.92 -89.86
CA LEU A 328 77.52 -24.55 -91.14
C LEU A 328 76.37 -23.80 -91.83
N HIS A 329 75.35 -23.38 -91.09
CA HIS A 329 74.28 -22.55 -91.66
C HIS A 329 74.77 -21.17 -92.14
N LYS A 330 75.81 -20.59 -91.54
CA LYS A 330 76.44 -19.37 -92.06
C LYS A 330 77.28 -19.65 -93.30
N GLU A 331 77.96 -20.78 -93.37
CA GLU A 331 78.76 -21.22 -94.52
C GLU A 331 77.86 -21.48 -95.73
N ASP A 332 76.73 -22.18 -95.58
CA ASP A 332 75.69 -22.32 -96.62
C ASP A 332 75.20 -20.94 -97.11
N ASP A 333 74.95 -20.01 -96.18
CA ASP A 333 74.51 -18.65 -96.48
C ASP A 333 75.57 -17.82 -97.22
N GLU A 334 76.86 -18.04 -96.91
CA GLU A 334 77.99 -17.46 -97.62
C GLU A 334 78.24 -18.12 -98.98
N GLU A 335 78.04 -19.42 -99.13
CA GLU A 335 78.11 -20.12 -100.41
C GLU A 335 76.98 -19.66 -101.35
N LEU A 336 75.76 -19.45 -100.83
CA LEU A 336 74.66 -18.83 -101.56
C LEU A 336 74.97 -17.39 -101.99
N ARG A 337 75.68 -16.60 -101.17
CA ARG A 337 76.18 -15.26 -101.56
C ARG A 337 77.31 -15.37 -102.60
N ALA A 338 78.19 -16.35 -102.49
CA ALA A 338 79.28 -16.60 -103.42
C ALA A 338 78.76 -17.06 -104.79
N LEU A 339 77.72 -17.90 -104.83
CA LEU A 339 77.00 -18.29 -106.04
C LEU A 339 76.38 -17.08 -106.74
N ARG A 340 75.64 -16.23 -106.02
CA ARG A 340 75.09 -14.97 -106.57
C ARG A 340 76.19 -14.04 -107.10
N ASN A 341 77.31 -13.90 -106.39
CA ASN A 341 78.46 -13.12 -106.85
C ASN A 341 79.11 -13.74 -108.10
N LYS A 342 79.16 -15.07 -108.19
CA LYS A 342 79.70 -15.81 -109.35
C LYS A 342 78.81 -15.66 -110.58
N GLU A 343 77.48 -15.67 -110.41
CA GLU A 343 76.52 -15.35 -111.48
C GLU A 343 76.68 -13.90 -111.94
N ALA A 344 76.78 -12.94 -111.02
CA ALA A 344 77.02 -11.53 -111.36
C ALA A 344 78.39 -11.29 -112.04
N ILE A 345 79.43 -12.07 -111.70
CA ILE A 345 80.72 -12.06 -112.38
C ILE A 345 80.62 -12.74 -113.77
N SER A 346 79.78 -13.77 -113.93
CA SER A 346 79.52 -14.40 -115.23
C SER A 346 78.81 -13.45 -116.21
N GLU A 347 77.79 -12.71 -115.74
CA GLU A 347 77.14 -11.66 -116.54
C GLU A 347 78.14 -10.56 -116.93
N ARG A 348 78.94 -10.07 -115.98
CA ARG A 348 80.01 -9.09 -116.28
C ARG A 348 81.08 -9.66 -117.22
N GLY A 349 81.41 -10.95 -117.12
CA GLY A 349 82.37 -11.63 -117.98
C GLY A 349 81.89 -11.78 -119.43
N ASN A 350 80.58 -11.99 -119.64
CA ASN A 350 79.99 -11.93 -120.97
C ASN A 350 80.06 -10.51 -121.56
N ASN A 351 79.72 -9.48 -120.78
CA ASN A 351 79.89 -8.09 -121.21
C ASN A 351 81.37 -7.75 -121.53
N VAL A 352 82.33 -8.26 -120.76
CA VAL A 352 83.76 -8.06 -121.03
C VAL A 352 84.21 -8.77 -122.31
N ARG A 353 83.71 -9.98 -122.61
CA ARG A 353 84.02 -10.66 -123.89
C ARG A 353 83.42 -9.95 -125.11
N GLU A 354 82.26 -9.33 -124.94
CA GLU A 354 81.66 -8.47 -125.97
C GLU A 354 82.56 -7.24 -126.22
N VAL A 355 83.13 -6.65 -125.16
CA VAL A 355 84.12 -5.56 -125.26
C VAL A 355 85.47 -6.03 -125.83
N GLU A 356 85.99 -7.21 -125.46
CA GLU A 356 87.25 -7.75 -126.00
C GLU A 356 87.15 -8.04 -127.51
N GLN A 357 85.98 -8.43 -128.02
CA GLN A 357 85.76 -8.50 -129.47
C GLN A 357 85.87 -7.12 -130.16
N THR A 358 85.50 -6.04 -129.47
CA THR A 358 85.71 -4.67 -130.00
C THR A 358 87.16 -4.22 -129.91
N GLU A 359 87.93 -4.65 -128.89
CA GLU A 359 89.36 -4.35 -128.78
C GLU A 359 90.23 -5.14 -129.78
N GLY A 360 89.79 -6.34 -130.17
CA GLY A 360 90.46 -7.19 -131.17
C GLY A 360 90.68 -6.55 -132.56
N LEU A 361 90.04 -5.40 -132.83
CA LEU A 361 90.23 -4.63 -134.06
C LEU A 361 91.30 -3.52 -133.97
N LEU A 362 91.79 -3.18 -132.77
CA LEU A 362 92.46 -1.90 -132.53
C LEU A 362 93.99 -1.94 -132.31
N GLN A 363 94.62 -3.09 -132.03
CA GLN A 363 96.04 -3.14 -131.64
C GLN A 363 97.00 -3.94 -132.55
N TRP A 364 96.53 -4.60 -133.62
CA TRP A 364 97.40 -5.48 -134.41
C TRP A 364 98.42 -4.79 -135.38
N PRO A 365 98.38 -3.47 -135.63
CA PRO A 365 99.48 -2.79 -136.34
C PRO A 365 100.01 -1.51 -135.64
N SER A 366 100.97 -1.67 -134.71
CA SER A 366 101.88 -0.56 -134.30
C SER A 366 103.35 -0.98 -134.07
N SER A 367 103.70 -2.21 -134.47
CA SER A 367 105.07 -2.74 -134.50
C SER A 367 105.92 -2.12 -135.64
N GLY A 368 106.26 -0.84 -135.54
CA GLY A 368 106.92 -0.09 -136.63
C GLY A 368 108.00 0.94 -136.27
N TRP A 369 108.06 1.44 -135.03
CA TRP A 369 108.91 2.59 -134.65
C TRP A 369 109.75 2.28 -133.39
N ARG A 370 110.53 1.19 -133.37
CA ARG A 370 111.96 1.18 -133.75
C ARG A 370 112.78 2.38 -133.25
N SER A 371 113.37 2.16 -132.07
CA SER A 371 114.81 2.35 -131.77
C SER A 371 115.44 3.75 -131.92
N PHE A 372 115.73 4.40 -130.80
CA PHE A 372 117.09 4.84 -130.40
C PHE A 372 117.09 5.25 -128.91
N GLY A 373 118.20 5.02 -128.18
CA GLY A 373 118.34 5.45 -126.76
C GLY A 373 118.85 4.36 -125.81
N ARG A 374 120.16 4.31 -125.58
CA ARG A 374 120.88 3.27 -124.81
C ARG A 374 121.49 3.87 -123.53
N CYS A 375 121.73 3.03 -122.50
CA CYS A 375 122.36 3.37 -121.21
C CYS A 375 121.47 4.23 -120.26
N ARG A 376 121.64 4.22 -118.91
CA ARG A 376 122.88 4.07 -118.13
C ARG A 376 122.67 3.63 -116.66
N LYS A 377 123.54 2.72 -116.20
CA LYS A 377 124.11 2.51 -114.84
C LYS A 377 123.67 3.40 -113.65
N SER A 378 123.24 2.74 -112.56
CA SER A 378 123.71 2.82 -111.15
C SER A 378 123.85 4.14 -110.36
N SER A 379 123.53 4.03 -109.06
CA SER A 379 124.00 4.87 -107.92
C SER A 379 123.25 6.19 -107.64
N GLY A 380 122.86 6.41 -106.38
CA GLY A 380 122.36 7.69 -105.87
C GLY A 380 121.98 7.65 -104.38
N LYS A 381 122.43 8.63 -103.59
CA LYS A 381 122.12 8.82 -102.15
C LYS A 381 121.09 9.95 -101.96
N SER A 382 120.63 10.13 -100.71
CA SER A 382 120.22 11.43 -100.10
C SER A 382 118.88 12.03 -100.59
N GLU A 383 118.12 12.84 -99.85
CA GLU A 383 118.09 13.16 -98.41
C GLU A 383 116.77 13.88 -98.03
N GLN A 384 116.53 14.01 -96.71
CA GLN A 384 115.90 15.16 -96.02
C GLN A 384 114.37 15.48 -96.03
N ARG A 385 113.92 15.67 -94.78
CA ARG A 385 113.13 16.80 -94.20
C ARG A 385 111.58 16.80 -94.18
N ASN A 386 111.09 16.72 -92.95
CA ASN A 386 110.16 17.64 -92.27
C ASN A 386 109.21 18.51 -93.13
N SER A 387 107.92 18.49 -92.82
CA SER A 387 107.33 19.45 -91.84
C SER A 387 105.83 19.18 -91.57
N ALA A 388 105.32 19.90 -90.56
CA ALA A 388 103.93 20.28 -90.19
C ALA A 388 102.76 19.94 -91.16
N THR A 389 101.48 19.90 -90.74
CA THR A 389 100.79 20.86 -89.84
C THR A 389 99.46 20.30 -89.32
N TRP A 390 98.85 20.98 -88.34
CA TRP A 390 97.45 20.79 -87.91
C TRP A 390 96.41 21.24 -88.95
N SER A 391 95.18 20.71 -88.85
CA SER A 391 93.91 21.45 -88.65
C SER A 391 92.68 20.94 -89.42
N GLU A 392 91.60 20.70 -88.64
CA GLU A 392 90.16 20.97 -88.90
C GLU A 392 89.37 20.40 -90.10
N GLY A 393 88.09 20.03 -89.84
CA GLY A 393 87.00 20.44 -90.76
C GLY A 393 85.76 19.57 -91.02
N GLY A 394 84.92 19.21 -90.03
CA GLY A 394 83.49 18.81 -90.19
C GLY A 394 83.18 17.52 -90.99
N SER A 395 81.94 16.97 -91.08
CA SER A 395 80.67 17.04 -90.31
C SER A 395 79.75 15.89 -90.81
N GLY A 396 78.65 15.43 -90.19
CA GLY A 396 77.94 15.74 -88.93
C GLY A 396 76.60 14.96 -88.85
N SER A 397 75.83 15.10 -87.74
CA SER A 397 74.48 14.52 -87.46
C SER A 397 74.43 13.00 -87.17
N SER A 398 73.72 12.44 -86.17
CA SER A 398 72.56 12.92 -85.38
C SER A 398 72.53 12.46 -83.89
N LYS A 399 71.68 13.11 -83.07
CA LYS A 399 71.38 12.91 -81.63
C LYS A 399 70.52 11.62 -81.39
N LEU A 400 70.31 11.03 -80.18
CA LEU A 400 69.73 11.63 -78.95
C LEU A 400 69.86 10.79 -77.63
N ARG A 401 70.32 11.44 -76.55
CA ARG A 401 69.83 11.48 -75.13
C ARG A 401 69.64 10.24 -74.18
N LYS A 402 70.35 10.36 -73.03
CA LYS A 402 69.90 10.28 -71.58
C LYS A 402 69.50 8.89 -71.01
N ARG A 403 69.61 8.60 -69.70
CA ARG A 403 69.91 9.41 -68.47
C ARG A 403 70.63 8.56 -67.38
N TRP A 404 71.06 9.22 -66.29
CA TRP A 404 71.82 8.71 -65.13
C TRP A 404 70.99 7.90 -64.08
N PRO A 405 71.64 7.27 -63.05
CA PRO A 405 71.10 6.14 -62.30
C PRO A 405 70.61 6.45 -60.87
N THR A 406 69.97 5.44 -60.26
CA THR A 406 70.14 4.99 -58.85
C THR A 406 69.83 3.50 -58.81
#